data_AF-A0A246NGT6-F1
#
_entry.id   AF-A0A246NGT6-F1
#
_cell.length_a   1.000
_cell.length_b   1.000
_cell.length_c   1.000
_cell.angle_alpha   90.00
_cell.angle_beta   90.00
_cell.angle_gamma   90.00
#
_symmetry.space_group_name_H-M   'P 1'
#
loop_
_entity.id
_entity.type
_entity.pdbx_description
1 polymer ?
#
loop_
_entity_poly.entity_id
_entity_poly.type
_entity_poly.pdbx_seq_one_letter_code
_entity_poly.pdbx_strand_id
1 'polypeptide(L)'
;MIPTMMNTHKAFKALQQAGVADHQAEVMVDIFAEMQQENSLTKTHLSQAMEGVMRANHATAQRVDKLAQSLRHFENEVRHTFKAIELRFDNVDEQFRKIDQRFKKVDEQFRLIDQRFEKVDAQFREIDKRFEKVDAQFRTIAQRFEQIDEQFRKIDQRFEQIDERFRQIDKRFEKVDERLLDLDHRMQLGFNELKRDNLWHRRLMMAMASAFVLSAAKYIFAG
;
A
#
# COMPACT_ATOMS: atom_id res chain seq x y z
N MET A 1 53.97 -23.20 89.17
CA MET A 1 54.09 -23.21 90.64
C MET A 1 54.30 -24.66 91.05
N ILE A 2 55.48 -25.03 91.56
CA ILE A 2 55.80 -26.41 91.92
C ILE A 2 55.02 -26.76 93.20
N PRO A 3 54.21 -27.84 93.24
CA PRO A 3 53.54 -28.23 94.46
C PRO A 3 54.59 -28.66 95.48
N THR A 4 54.69 -27.94 96.60
CA THR A 4 55.54 -28.35 97.73
C THR A 4 54.84 -29.51 98.41
N MET A 5 55.18 -30.74 98.01
CA MET A 5 54.63 -31.95 98.62
C MET A 5 54.94 -31.97 100.12
N MET A 6 53.96 -32.38 100.95
CA MET A 6 54.14 -32.45 102.40
C MET A 6 55.34 -33.35 102.73
N ASN A 7 56.24 -32.87 103.60
CA ASN A 7 57.33 -33.71 104.11
C ASN A 7 56.75 -34.64 105.19
N THR A 8 56.35 -35.84 104.77
CA THR A 8 55.70 -36.86 105.61
C THR A 8 56.51 -37.18 106.87
N HIS A 9 57.84 -37.21 106.77
CA HIS A 9 58.74 -37.45 107.90
C HIS A 9 58.69 -36.32 108.95
N LYS A 10 58.62 -35.05 108.52
CA LYS A 10 58.48 -33.90 109.43
C LYS A 10 57.08 -33.82 110.04
N ALA A 11 56.04 -34.12 109.26
CA ALA A 11 54.65 -34.15 109.73
C ALA A 11 54.43 -35.25 110.78
N PHE A 12 54.95 -36.45 110.53
CA PHE A 12 54.90 -37.59 111.46
C PHE A 12 55.58 -37.28 112.80
N LYS A 13 56.80 -36.71 112.77
CA LYS A 13 57.51 -36.29 114.00
C LYS A 13 56.78 -35.18 114.78
N ALA A 14 56.11 -34.25 114.09
CA ALA A 14 55.35 -33.20 114.74
C ALA A 14 54.10 -33.75 115.47
N LEU A 15 53.45 -34.78 114.92
CA LEU A 15 52.32 -35.47 115.55
C LEU A 15 52.75 -36.29 116.78
N GLN A 16 53.91 -36.95 116.70
CA GLN A 16 54.52 -37.63 117.87
C GLN A 16 54.81 -36.65 119.00
N GLN A 17 55.37 -35.48 118.70
CA GLN A 17 55.66 -34.43 119.69
C GLN A 17 54.39 -33.82 120.31
N ALA A 18 53.25 -33.89 119.61
CA ALA A 18 51.95 -33.45 120.10
C ALA A 18 51.22 -34.53 120.93
N GLY A 19 51.81 -35.71 121.15
CA GLY A 19 51.27 -36.78 121.98
C GLY A 19 50.33 -37.75 121.25
N VAL A 20 50.32 -37.76 119.92
CA VAL A 20 49.56 -38.73 119.10
C VAL A 20 50.32 -40.06 119.06
N ALA A 21 49.62 -41.19 119.26
CA ALA A 21 50.23 -42.52 119.19
C ALA A 21 50.78 -42.83 117.79
N ASP A 22 51.87 -43.59 117.68
CA ASP A 22 52.58 -43.84 116.41
C ASP A 22 51.66 -44.28 115.28
N HIS A 23 50.78 -45.26 115.54
CA HIS A 23 49.82 -45.74 114.54
C HIS A 23 48.79 -44.67 114.14
N GLN A 24 48.36 -43.81 115.07
CA GLN A 24 47.44 -42.71 114.76
C GLN A 24 48.14 -41.60 113.96
N ALA A 25 49.42 -41.32 114.23
CA ALA A 25 50.21 -40.34 113.48
C ALA A 25 50.48 -40.79 112.03
N GLU A 26 50.71 -42.09 111.83
CA GLU A 26 50.88 -42.71 110.50
C GLU A 26 49.62 -42.54 109.65
N VAL A 27 48.46 -42.97 110.17
CA VAL A 27 47.16 -42.86 109.49
C VAL A 27 46.82 -41.41 109.16
N MET A 28 47.09 -40.45 110.05
CA MET A 28 46.84 -39.03 109.78
C MET A 28 47.75 -38.45 108.69
N VAL A 29 49.02 -38.84 108.65
CA VAL A 29 49.97 -38.41 107.62
C VAL A 29 49.60 -38.98 106.26
N ASP A 30 49.18 -40.25 106.21
CA ASP A 30 48.74 -40.91 104.98
C ASP A 30 47.47 -40.28 104.42
N ILE A 31 46.44 -40.06 105.25
CA ILE A 31 45.21 -39.37 104.83
C ILE A 31 45.51 -37.97 104.29
N PHE A 32 46.36 -37.18 104.96
CA PHE A 32 46.69 -35.83 104.50
C PHE A 32 47.56 -35.84 103.24
N ALA A 33 48.45 -36.82 103.07
CA ALA A 33 49.24 -36.99 101.86
C ALA A 33 48.36 -37.36 100.67
N GLU A 34 47.40 -38.28 100.84
CA GLU A 34 46.39 -38.63 99.84
C GLU A 34 45.53 -37.41 99.46
N MET A 35 45.03 -36.65 100.45
CA MET A 35 44.25 -35.43 100.20
C MET A 35 45.04 -34.36 99.43
N GLN A 36 46.33 -34.17 99.73
CA GLN A 36 47.18 -33.22 99.00
C GLN A 36 47.47 -33.70 97.58
N GLN A 37 47.69 -35.00 97.39
CA GLN A 37 47.86 -35.60 96.07
C GLN A 37 46.59 -35.43 95.23
N GLU A 38 45.41 -35.76 95.77
CA GLU A 38 44.12 -35.60 95.09
C GLU A 38 43.85 -34.14 94.72
N ASN A 39 44.14 -33.20 95.62
CA ASN A 39 44.00 -31.77 95.35
C ASN A 39 45.00 -31.29 94.26
N SER A 40 46.23 -31.82 94.24
CA SER A 40 47.23 -31.51 93.20
C SER A 40 46.81 -32.04 91.83
N LEU A 41 46.26 -33.26 91.78
CA LEU A 41 45.70 -33.87 90.57
C LEU A 41 44.50 -33.07 90.09
N THR A 42 43.61 -32.66 90.99
CA THR A 42 42.44 -31.82 90.69
C THR A 42 42.84 -30.47 90.11
N LYS A 43 43.82 -29.78 90.69
CA LYS A 43 44.34 -28.50 90.17
C LYS A 43 44.98 -28.66 88.79
N THR A 44 45.68 -29.77 88.56
CA THR A 44 46.30 -30.09 87.26
C THR A 44 45.23 -30.35 86.20
N HIS A 45 44.24 -31.18 86.49
CA HIS A 45 43.11 -31.42 85.60
C HIS A 45 42.32 -30.14 85.31
N LEU A 46 42.11 -29.27 86.31
CA LEU A 46 41.46 -27.98 86.13
C LEU A 46 42.27 -27.07 85.20
N SER A 47 43.60 -27.00 85.36
CA SER A 47 44.48 -26.23 84.48
C SER A 47 44.42 -26.75 83.04
N GLN A 48 44.47 -28.07 82.84
CA GLN A 48 44.37 -28.70 81.52
C GLN A 48 43.00 -28.46 80.87
N ALA A 49 41.91 -28.55 81.64
CA ALA A 49 40.57 -28.24 81.17
C ALA A 49 40.46 -26.76 80.76
N MET A 50 41.01 -25.85 81.56
CA MET A 50 41.02 -24.41 81.29
C MET A 50 41.82 -24.08 80.02
N GLU A 51 42.98 -24.70 79.81
CA GLU A 51 43.73 -24.58 78.56
C GLU A 51 42.95 -25.13 77.36
N GLY A 52 42.25 -26.25 77.53
CA GLY A 52 41.36 -26.82 76.51
C GLY A 52 40.27 -25.83 76.11
N VAL A 53 39.62 -25.19 77.08
CA VAL A 53 38.63 -24.14 76.87
C VAL A 53 39.25 -22.93 76.17
N MET A 54 40.43 -22.46 76.56
CA MET A 54 41.11 -21.34 75.90
C MET A 54 41.43 -21.63 74.44
N ARG A 55 41.94 -22.83 74.14
CA ARG A 55 42.20 -23.27 72.75
C ARG A 55 40.92 -23.35 71.93
N ALA A 56 39.86 -23.92 72.49
CA ALA A 56 38.56 -24.01 71.82
C ALA A 56 37.95 -22.62 71.56
N ASN A 57 38.08 -21.71 72.52
CA ASN A 57 37.60 -20.34 72.38
C ASN A 57 38.40 -19.56 71.33
N HIS A 58 39.73 -19.72 71.29
CA HIS A 58 40.56 -19.12 70.25
C HIS A 58 40.21 -19.66 68.85
N ALA A 59 40.01 -20.97 68.70
CA ALA A 59 39.58 -21.57 67.45
C ALA A 59 38.18 -21.06 67.03
N THR A 60 37.29 -20.84 67.98
CA THR A 60 35.96 -20.26 67.74
C THR A 60 36.06 -18.82 67.27
N ALA A 61 36.88 -17.99 67.91
CA ALA A 61 37.14 -16.61 67.48
C ALA A 61 37.66 -16.54 66.03
N GLN A 62 38.63 -17.38 65.68
CA GLN A 62 39.14 -17.46 64.30
C GLN A 62 38.05 -17.86 63.29
N ARG A 63 37.14 -18.78 63.64
CA ARG A 63 36.02 -19.17 62.77
C ARG A 63 35.04 -18.02 62.60
N VAL A 64 34.76 -17.27 63.67
CA VAL A 64 33.91 -16.06 63.62
C VAL A 64 34.53 -14.99 62.72
N ASP A 65 35.84 -14.76 62.82
CA ASP A 65 36.54 -13.79 61.97
C ASP A 65 36.50 -14.19 60.49
N LYS A 66 36.72 -15.47 60.18
CA LYS A 66 36.59 -16.00 58.81
C LYS A 66 35.18 -15.83 58.27
N LEU A 67 34.17 -16.15 59.08
CA LEU A 67 32.76 -15.99 58.69
C LEU A 67 32.41 -14.51 58.45
N ALA A 68 32.90 -13.60 59.29
CA ALA A 68 32.72 -12.17 59.10
C ALA A 68 33.39 -11.67 57.80
N GLN A 69 34.56 -12.21 57.44
CA GLN A 69 35.22 -11.90 56.17
C GLN A 69 34.41 -12.43 54.97
N SER A 70 33.93 -13.68 55.01
CA SER A 70 33.09 -14.26 53.97
C SER A 70 31.78 -13.49 53.79
N LEU A 71 31.13 -13.06 54.88
CA LEU A 71 29.92 -12.24 54.82
C LEU A 71 30.17 -10.89 54.16
N ARG A 72 31.27 -10.21 54.50
CA ARG A 72 31.65 -8.95 53.82
C ARG A 72 31.91 -9.14 52.34
N HIS A 73 32.57 -10.25 51.96
CA HIS A 73 32.80 -10.56 50.55
C HIS A 73 31.49 -10.81 49.80
N PHE A 74 30.60 -11.62 50.37
CA PHE A 74 29.27 -11.90 49.83
C PHE A 74 28.43 -10.62 49.68
N GLU A 75 28.41 -9.75 50.70
CA GLU A 75 27.69 -8.48 50.63
C GLU A 75 28.18 -7.59 49.47
N ASN A 76 29.51 -7.54 49.27
CA ASN A 76 30.10 -6.79 48.16
C ASN A 76 29.73 -7.40 46.81
N GLU A 77 29.80 -8.72 46.67
CA GLU A 77 29.42 -9.43 45.44
C GLU A 77 27.94 -9.19 45.10
N VAL A 78 27.05 -9.35 46.08
CA VAL A 78 25.62 -9.06 45.95
C VAL A 78 25.42 -7.60 45.52
N ARG A 79 26.06 -6.63 46.18
CA ARG A 79 25.96 -5.22 45.81
C ARG A 79 26.42 -4.96 44.37
N HIS A 80 27.50 -5.60 43.92
CA HIS A 80 27.97 -5.50 42.55
C HIS A 80 26.99 -6.11 41.54
N THR A 81 26.43 -7.28 41.84
CA THR A 81 25.43 -7.90 40.96
C THR A 81 24.16 -7.07 40.84
N PHE A 82 23.66 -6.48 41.94
CA PHE A 82 22.51 -5.58 41.91
C PHE A 82 22.77 -4.35 41.05
N LYS A 83 23.92 -3.69 41.22
CA LYS A 83 24.30 -2.56 40.35
C LYS A 83 24.39 -2.95 38.88
N ALA A 84 24.95 -4.11 38.59
CA ALA A 84 25.04 -4.60 37.22
C ALA A 84 23.65 -4.89 36.62
N ILE A 85 22.72 -5.41 37.42
CA ILE A 85 21.32 -5.63 37.02
C ILE A 85 20.61 -4.29 36.77
N GLU A 86 20.75 -3.30 37.65
CA GLU A 86 20.18 -1.96 37.48
C GLU A 86 20.62 -1.32 36.16
N LEU A 87 21.93 -1.33 35.87
CA LEU A 87 22.47 -0.83 34.60
C LEU A 87 21.91 -1.58 33.37
N ARG A 88 21.67 -2.89 33.50
CA ARG A 88 21.06 -3.66 32.41
C ARG A 88 19.59 -3.27 32.21
N PHE A 89 18.84 -3.02 33.28
CA PHE A 89 17.46 -2.53 33.18
C PHE A 89 17.39 -1.14 32.55
N ASP A 90 18.27 -0.21 32.96
CA ASP A 90 18.35 1.12 32.35
C ASP A 90 18.62 1.04 30.83
N ASN A 91 19.52 0.14 30.42
CA ASN A 91 19.77 -0.09 29.00
C ASN A 91 18.57 -0.71 28.29
N VAL A 92 17.85 -1.64 28.91
CA VAL A 92 16.63 -2.23 28.35
C VAL A 92 15.56 -1.15 28.15
N ASP A 93 15.33 -0.30 29.14
CA ASP A 93 14.38 0.81 29.06
C ASP A 93 14.72 1.76 27.91
N GLU A 94 16.01 2.07 27.73
CA GLU A 94 16.45 2.93 26.63
C GLU A 94 16.24 2.26 25.26
N GLN A 95 16.42 0.94 25.14
CA GLN A 95 16.08 0.21 23.92
C GLN A 95 14.57 0.25 23.65
N PHE A 96 13.73 0.07 24.67
CA PHE A 96 12.28 0.18 24.53
C PHE A 96 11.85 1.58 24.07
N ARG A 97 12.43 2.65 24.63
CA ARG A 97 12.16 4.02 24.15
C ARG A 97 12.51 4.20 22.68
N LYS A 98 13.64 3.64 22.22
CA LYS A 98 14.02 3.68 20.80
C LYS A 98 13.05 2.89 19.92
N ILE A 99 12.57 1.74 20.40
CA ILE A 99 11.55 0.94 19.71
C ILE A 99 10.25 1.75 19.58
N ASP A 100 9.77 2.37 20.65
CA ASP A 100 8.56 3.20 20.64
C ASP A 100 8.67 4.37 19.66
N GLN A 101 9.83 5.04 19.63
CA GLN A 101 10.08 6.12 18.65
C GLN A 101 10.05 5.61 17.21
N ARG A 102 10.57 4.40 16.96
CA ARG A 102 10.50 3.78 15.62
C ARG A 102 9.06 3.44 15.24
N PHE A 103 8.26 2.89 16.16
CA PHE A 103 6.85 2.61 15.90
C PHE A 103 6.07 3.89 15.58
N LYS A 104 6.26 4.98 16.34
CA LYS A 104 5.65 6.28 16.02
C LYS A 104 5.98 6.79 14.62
N LYS A 105 7.22 6.59 14.16
CA LYS A 105 7.63 6.95 12.79
C LYS A 105 6.95 6.08 11.74
N VAL A 106 6.79 4.78 12.02
CA VAL A 106 6.07 3.86 11.13
C VAL A 106 4.61 4.26 11.03
N ASP A 107 3.96 4.58 12.14
CA ASP A 107 2.55 5.02 12.15
C ASP A 107 2.34 6.28 11.32
N GLU A 108 3.23 7.28 11.43
CA GLU A 108 3.12 8.49 10.60
C GLU A 108 3.36 8.19 9.11
N GLN A 109 4.25 7.26 8.78
CA GLN A 109 4.43 6.84 7.39
C GLN A 109 3.19 6.15 6.83
N PHE A 110 2.53 5.27 7.60
CA PHE A 110 1.27 4.67 7.19
C PHE A 110 0.18 5.73 6.98
N ARG A 111 0.08 6.71 7.88
CA ARG A 111 -0.87 7.82 7.73
C ARG A 111 -0.65 8.63 6.44
N LEU A 112 0.60 8.86 6.06
CA LEU A 112 0.96 9.52 4.79
C LEU A 112 0.63 8.66 3.57
N ILE A 113 0.79 7.33 3.68
CA ILE A 113 0.42 6.38 2.63
C ILE A 113 -1.09 6.41 2.42
N ASP A 114 -1.88 6.35 3.49
CA ASP A 114 -3.35 6.40 3.43
C ASP A 114 -3.84 7.68 2.74
N GLN A 115 -3.29 8.84 3.12
CA GLN A 115 -3.60 10.12 2.46
C GLN A 115 -3.24 10.14 0.96
N ARG A 116 -2.18 9.43 0.55
CA ARG A 116 -1.83 9.31 -0.87
C ARG A 116 -2.83 8.42 -1.60
N PHE A 117 -3.25 7.31 -1.00
CA PHE A 117 -4.29 6.45 -1.58
C PHE A 117 -5.62 7.18 -1.74
N GLU A 118 -6.05 7.96 -0.74
CA GLU A 118 -7.27 8.78 -0.84
C GLU A 118 -7.22 9.77 -2.02
N LYS A 119 -6.05 10.39 -2.25
CA LYS A 119 -5.83 11.29 -3.40
C LYS A 119 -5.88 10.54 -4.73
N VAL A 120 -5.25 9.37 -4.81
CA VAL A 120 -5.28 8.52 -6.00
C VAL A 120 -6.72 8.10 -6.32
N ASP A 121 -7.49 7.66 -5.33
CA ASP A 121 -8.89 7.31 -5.51
C ASP A 121 -9.73 8.49 -5.99
N ALA A 122 -9.47 9.70 -5.48
CA ALA A 122 -10.14 10.90 -5.95
C ALA A 122 -9.82 11.21 -7.42
N GLN A 123 -8.57 11.03 -7.84
CA GLN A 123 -8.15 11.21 -9.23
C GLN A 123 -8.81 10.17 -10.16
N PHE A 124 -8.88 8.91 -9.75
CA PHE A 124 -9.58 7.88 -10.53
C PHE A 124 -11.07 8.20 -10.70
N ARG A 125 -11.75 8.65 -9.64
CA ARG A 125 -13.15 9.12 -9.75
C ARG A 125 -13.32 10.29 -10.70
N GLU A 126 -12.34 11.19 -10.80
CA GLU A 126 -12.38 12.29 -11.76
C GLU A 126 -12.16 11.80 -13.20
N ILE A 127 -11.25 10.86 -13.38
CA ILE A 127 -11.00 10.20 -14.67
C ILE A 127 -12.27 9.50 -15.17
N ASP A 128 -12.94 8.73 -14.31
CA ASP A 128 -14.19 8.05 -14.65
C ASP A 128 -15.26 9.03 -15.14
N LYS A 129 -15.47 10.14 -14.41
CA LYS A 129 -16.39 11.21 -14.83
C LYS A 129 -16.02 11.84 -16.18
N ARG A 130 -14.72 11.93 -16.49
CA ARG A 130 -14.27 12.44 -17.80
C ARG A 130 -14.58 11.45 -18.91
N PHE A 131 -14.37 10.15 -18.68
CA PHE A 131 -14.74 9.10 -19.63
C PHE A 131 -16.25 9.07 -19.88
N GLU A 132 -17.09 9.16 -18.84
CA GLU A 132 -18.55 9.25 -19.00
C GLU A 132 -18.98 10.43 -19.89
N LYS A 133 -18.32 11.59 -19.74
CA LYS A 133 -18.58 12.77 -20.60
C LYS A 133 -18.15 12.52 -22.05
N VAL A 134 -17.00 11.88 -22.26
CA VAL A 134 -16.52 11.53 -23.60
C VAL A 134 -17.50 10.56 -24.27
N ASP A 135 -17.97 9.54 -23.56
CA ASP A 135 -18.96 8.59 -24.09
C ASP A 135 -20.29 9.27 -24.43
N ALA A 136 -20.74 10.24 -23.63
CA ALA A 136 -21.92 11.05 -23.95
C ALA A 136 -21.71 11.91 -25.21
N GLN A 137 -20.53 12.49 -25.40
CA GLN A 137 -20.18 13.23 -26.62
C GLN A 137 -20.18 12.33 -27.84
N PHE A 138 -19.58 11.14 -27.76
CA PHE A 138 -19.58 10.17 -28.87
C PHE A 138 -20.99 9.73 -29.25
N ARG A 139 -21.88 9.47 -28.27
CA ARG A 139 -23.30 9.20 -28.54
C ARG A 139 -23.98 10.34 -29.27
N THR A 140 -23.71 11.58 -28.87
CA THR A 140 -24.27 12.78 -29.52
C THR A 140 -23.76 12.91 -30.97
N ILE A 141 -22.48 12.65 -31.20
CA ILE A 141 -21.87 12.68 -32.53
C ILE A 141 -22.49 11.61 -33.41
N ALA A 142 -22.65 10.38 -32.92
CA ALA A 142 -23.28 9.28 -33.65
C ALA A 142 -24.70 9.66 -34.10
N GLN A 143 -25.51 10.22 -33.20
CA GLN A 143 -26.87 10.68 -33.52
C GLN A 143 -26.87 11.79 -34.61
N ARG A 144 -25.89 12.69 -34.60
CA ARG A 144 -25.76 13.71 -35.66
C ARG A 144 -25.41 13.09 -37.01
N PHE A 145 -24.54 12.08 -37.04
CA PHE A 145 -24.22 11.36 -38.27
C PHE A 145 -25.46 10.64 -38.83
N GLU A 146 -26.25 9.97 -37.98
CA GLU A 146 -27.52 9.35 -38.41
C GLU A 146 -28.48 10.39 -39.03
N GLN A 147 -28.57 11.59 -38.45
CA GLN A 147 -29.39 12.67 -39.00
C GLN A 147 -28.86 13.18 -40.35
N ILE A 148 -27.55 13.27 -40.51
CA ILE A 148 -26.91 13.66 -41.77
C ILE A 148 -27.19 12.63 -42.85
N ASP A 149 -27.04 11.34 -42.54
CA ASP A 149 -27.32 10.24 -43.47
C ASP A 149 -28.78 10.27 -43.96
N GLU A 150 -29.72 10.54 -43.05
CA GLU A 150 -31.14 10.70 -43.41
C GLU A 150 -31.39 11.93 -44.30
N GLN A 151 -30.68 13.04 -44.08
CA GLN A 151 -30.76 14.19 -44.97
C GLN A 151 -30.21 13.90 -46.37
N PHE A 152 -29.08 13.20 -46.46
CA PHE A 152 -28.51 12.77 -47.75
C PHE A 152 -29.48 11.87 -48.51
N ARG A 153 -30.12 10.91 -47.83
CA ARG A 153 -31.17 10.08 -48.43
C ARG A 153 -32.32 10.90 -49.03
N LYS A 154 -32.76 11.95 -48.34
CA LYS A 154 -33.81 12.86 -48.86
C LYS A 154 -33.33 13.67 -50.05
N ILE A 155 -32.06 14.09 -50.06
CA ILE A 155 -31.45 14.79 -51.19
C ILE A 155 -31.40 13.87 -52.41
N ASP A 156 -30.96 12.62 -52.25
CA ASP A 156 -30.91 11.63 -53.32
C ASP A 156 -32.30 11.41 -53.95
N GLN A 157 -33.33 11.22 -53.11
CA GLN A 157 -34.72 11.10 -53.59
C GLN A 157 -35.20 12.33 -54.38
N ARG A 158 -34.78 13.54 -53.97
CA ARG A 158 -35.13 14.76 -54.71
C ARG A 158 -34.41 14.83 -56.05
N PHE A 159 -33.16 14.38 -56.12
CA PHE A 159 -32.44 14.30 -57.40
C PHE A 159 -33.09 13.29 -58.35
N GLU A 160 -33.50 12.10 -57.86
CA GLU A 160 -34.25 11.13 -58.66
C GLU A 160 -35.55 11.72 -59.23
N GLN A 161 -36.28 12.51 -58.44
CA GLN A 161 -37.48 13.21 -58.90
C GLN A 161 -37.18 14.29 -59.94
N ILE A 162 -36.07 15.01 -59.79
CA ILE A 162 -35.62 16.02 -60.76
C ILE A 162 -35.27 15.34 -62.09
N ASP A 163 -34.53 14.23 -62.05
CA ASP A 163 -34.16 13.46 -63.24
C ASP A 163 -35.39 12.92 -63.98
N GLU A 164 -36.40 12.44 -63.25
CA GLU A 164 -37.68 12.04 -63.84
C GLU A 164 -38.39 13.21 -64.52
N ARG A 165 -38.40 14.40 -63.90
CA ARG A 165 -38.99 15.60 -64.51
C ARG A 165 -38.24 16.03 -65.76
N PHE A 166 -36.91 15.96 -65.77
CA PHE A 166 -36.11 16.24 -66.98
C PHE A 166 -36.44 15.26 -68.10
N ARG A 167 -36.51 13.95 -67.81
CA ARG A 167 -36.94 12.95 -68.81
C ARG A 167 -38.33 13.23 -69.37
N GLN A 168 -39.25 13.76 -68.56
CA GLN A 168 -40.57 14.17 -69.05
C GLN A 168 -40.53 15.43 -69.92
N ILE A 169 -39.66 16.38 -69.59
CA ILE A 169 -39.42 17.59 -70.39
C ILE A 169 -38.83 17.21 -71.74
N ASP A 170 -37.82 16.33 -71.78
CA ASP A 170 -37.20 15.85 -73.02
C ASP A 170 -38.24 15.22 -73.94
N LYS A 171 -39.08 14.31 -73.42
CA LYS A 171 -40.21 13.73 -74.19
C LYS A 171 -41.20 14.77 -74.71
N ARG A 172 -41.39 15.88 -74.00
CA ARG A 172 -42.25 16.97 -74.49
C ARG A 172 -41.58 17.75 -75.60
N PHE A 173 -40.27 17.99 -75.52
CA PHE A 173 -39.50 18.63 -76.58
C PHE A 173 -39.48 17.75 -77.84
N GLU A 174 -39.25 16.44 -77.73
CA GLU A 174 -39.34 15.51 -78.87
C GLU A 174 -40.69 15.63 -79.60
N LYS A 175 -41.80 15.67 -78.85
CA LYS A 175 -43.15 15.87 -79.44
C LYS A 175 -43.34 17.24 -80.09
N VAL A 176 -42.68 18.28 -79.57
CA VAL A 176 -42.72 19.62 -80.18
C VAL A 176 -41.93 19.62 -81.48
N ASP A 177 -40.75 19.01 -81.50
CA ASP A 177 -39.92 18.87 -82.69
C ASP A 177 -40.65 18.08 -83.79
N GLU A 178 -41.31 16.97 -83.44
CA GLU A 178 -42.17 16.22 -84.37
C GLU A 178 -43.27 17.09 -84.99
N ARG A 179 -43.95 17.91 -84.18
CA ARG A 179 -45.00 18.83 -84.65
C ARG A 179 -44.44 19.92 -85.54
N LEU A 180 -43.25 20.44 -85.24
CA LEU A 180 -42.59 21.46 -86.06
C LEU A 180 -42.19 20.87 -87.42
N LEU A 181 -41.69 19.64 -87.48
CA LEU A 181 -41.40 18.93 -88.72
C LEU A 181 -42.68 18.70 -89.55
N ASP A 182 -43.79 18.28 -88.92
CA ASP A 182 -45.08 18.13 -89.60
C ASP A 182 -45.60 19.47 -90.14
N LEU A 183 -45.51 20.55 -89.36
CA LEU A 183 -45.87 21.90 -89.80
C LEU A 183 -45.01 22.36 -90.98
N ASP A 184 -43.69 22.15 -90.93
CA ASP A 184 -42.79 22.49 -92.03
C ASP A 184 -43.15 21.73 -93.30
N HIS A 185 -43.42 20.42 -93.19
CA HIS A 185 -43.86 19.59 -94.31
C HIS A 185 -45.17 20.11 -94.92
N ARG A 186 -46.17 20.43 -94.10
CA ARG A 186 -47.45 21.00 -94.56
C ARG A 186 -47.27 22.35 -95.24
N MET A 187 -46.41 23.22 -94.70
CA MET A 187 -46.11 24.51 -95.33
C MET A 187 -45.45 24.31 -96.70
N GLN A 188 -44.48 23.41 -96.82
CA GLN A 188 -43.84 23.10 -98.10
C GLN A 188 -44.85 22.58 -99.13
N LEU A 189 -45.76 21.68 -98.73
CA LEU A 189 -46.85 21.21 -99.59
C LEU A 189 -47.75 22.37 -100.05
N GLY A 190 -48.19 23.23 -99.12
CA GLY A 190 -49.02 24.40 -99.43
C GLY A 190 -48.33 25.40 -100.36
N PHE A 191 -47.04 25.69 -100.15
CA PHE A 191 -46.26 26.53 -101.06
C PHE A 191 -46.14 25.92 -102.46
N ASN A 192 -45.96 24.60 -102.55
CA ASN A 192 -45.88 23.89 -103.83
C ASN A 192 -47.23 23.89 -104.56
N GLU A 193 -48.35 23.76 -103.85
CA GLU A 193 -49.71 23.94 -104.39
C GLU A 193 -49.91 25.35 -104.93
N LEU A 194 -49.62 26.39 -104.14
CA LEU A 194 -49.73 27.79 -104.58
C LEU A 194 -48.87 28.08 -105.82
N LYS A 195 -47.64 27.53 -105.89
CA LYS A 195 -46.79 27.66 -107.08
C LYS A 195 -47.42 26.99 -108.31
N ARG A 196 -47.97 25.78 -108.16
CA ARG A 196 -48.66 25.06 -109.25
C ARG A 196 -49.88 25.85 -109.72
N ASP A 197 -50.68 26.36 -108.80
CA ASP A 197 -51.86 27.17 -109.11
C ASP A 197 -51.46 28.45 -109.84
N ASN A 198 -50.44 29.17 -109.35
CA ASN A 198 -49.95 30.38 -110.02
C ASN A 198 -49.42 30.09 -111.44
N LEU A 199 -48.69 28.99 -111.62
CA LEU A 199 -48.24 28.53 -112.94
C LEU A 199 -49.40 28.21 -113.87
N TRP A 200 -50.43 27.51 -113.36
CA TRP A 200 -51.67 27.25 -114.09
C TRP A 200 -52.38 28.53 -114.49
N HIS A 201 -52.55 29.48 -113.57
CA HIS A 201 -53.16 30.79 -113.85
C HIS A 201 -52.36 31.55 -114.91
N ARG A 202 -51.02 31.61 -114.80
CA ARG A 202 -50.17 32.27 -115.82
C ARG A 202 -50.29 31.60 -117.19
N ARG A 203 -50.30 30.27 -117.26
CA ARG A 203 -50.50 29.52 -118.51
C ARG A 203 -51.88 29.76 -119.11
N LEU A 204 -52.92 29.76 -118.29
CA LEU A 204 -54.30 30.06 -118.70
C LEU A 204 -54.40 31.49 -119.26
N MET A 205 -53.85 32.48 -118.58
CA MET A 205 -53.80 33.87 -119.03
C MET A 205 -53.05 34.02 -120.36
N MET A 206 -51.90 33.35 -120.52
CA MET A 206 -51.15 33.34 -121.78
C MET A 206 -51.96 32.72 -122.92
N ALA A 207 -52.63 31.59 -122.69
CA ALA A 207 -53.48 30.94 -123.69
C ALA A 207 -54.66 31.85 -124.12
N MET A 208 -55.31 32.53 -123.17
CA MET A 208 -56.36 33.50 -123.46
C MET A 208 -55.83 34.70 -124.25
N ALA A 209 -54.66 35.24 -123.87
CA ALA A 209 -54.02 36.34 -124.60
C ALA A 209 -53.65 35.92 -126.04
N SER A 210 -53.10 34.72 -126.24
CA SER A 210 -52.80 34.18 -127.57
C SER A 210 -54.08 33.98 -128.40
N ALA A 211 -55.15 33.44 -127.81
CA ALA A 211 -56.44 33.29 -128.48
C ALA A 211 -57.04 34.65 -128.88
N PHE A 212 -56.92 35.67 -128.02
CA PHE A 212 -57.35 37.04 -128.31
C PHE A 212 -56.56 37.65 -129.46
N VAL A 213 -55.23 37.53 -129.47
CA VAL A 213 -54.36 38.00 -130.57
C VAL A 213 -54.71 37.29 -131.88
N LEU A 214 -54.91 35.96 -131.85
CA LEU A 214 -55.34 35.21 -133.04
C LEU A 214 -56.72 35.65 -133.54
N SER A 215 -57.67 35.94 -132.64
CA SER A 215 -59.00 36.44 -132.98
C SER A 215 -58.93 37.86 -133.59
N ALA A 216 -58.10 38.74 -133.03
CA ALA A 216 -57.87 40.08 -133.56
C ALA A 216 -57.18 40.05 -134.93
N ALA A 217 -56.18 39.19 -135.12
CA ALA A 217 -55.54 38.98 -136.42
C ALA A 217 -56.52 38.46 -137.47
N LYS A 218 -57.43 37.55 -137.09
CA LYS A 218 -58.53 37.10 -137.96
C LYS A 218 -59.47 38.24 -138.38
N TYR A 219 -59.70 39.21 -137.49
CA TYR A 219 -60.56 40.36 -137.75
C TYR A 219 -59.89 41.42 -138.65
N ILE A 220 -58.56 41.56 -138.57
CA ILE A 220 -57.79 42.56 -139.33
C ILE A 220 -57.43 42.07 -140.74
N PHE A 221 -57.18 40.77 -140.94
CA PHE A 221 -56.82 40.23 -142.25
C PHE A 221 -58.02 39.72 -143.08
N ALA A 222 -59.23 39.67 -142.50
CA ALA A 222 -60.46 39.27 -143.18
C ALA A 222 -61.36 40.45 -143.58
N GLY A 223 -60.88 41.69 -143.42
CA GLY A 223 -61.50 42.92 -143.93
C GLY A 223 -60.58 43.58 -144.95
#